data_AF-A0A0D6AT20-F1
#
_entry.id   AF-A0A0D6AT20-F1
#
_cell.length_a   1.000
_cell.length_b   1.000
_cell.length_c   1.000
_cell.angle_alpha   90.00
_cell.angle_beta   90.00
_cell.angle_gamma   90.00
#
_symmetry.space_group_name_H-M   'P 1'
#
loop_
_entity.id
_entity.type
_entity.pdbx_description
1 polymer ?
#
loop_
_entity_poly.entity_id
_entity_poly.type
_entity_poly.pdbx_seq_one_letter_code
_entity_poly.pdbx_strand_id
1 'polypeptide(L)'
;MSEVLTPDTFLWIILDQINRVNVNYLFCGRSNQLFDYKLQENSIKSSIITLDNKSISEVKEVTKKRLIGVGNIGKTANRTSYTLYNSYNNQLKFRKINYQNCR
;
A
#
# COMPACT_ATOMS: atom_id res chain seq x y z
N MET A 1 -12.57 11.24 3.74
CA MET A 1 -11.34 11.47 4.52
C MET A 1 -10.23 10.62 3.91
N SER A 2 -9.29 11.22 3.18
CA SER A 2 -8.28 10.47 2.43
C SER A 2 -6.89 10.77 2.98
N GLU A 3 -6.43 9.93 3.89
CA GLU A 3 -5.04 9.98 4.34
C GLU A 3 -4.12 9.66 3.16
N VAL A 4 -3.02 10.41 3.04
CA VAL A 4 -2.04 10.19 1.97
C VAL A 4 -1.14 9.05 2.41
N LEU A 5 -1.42 7.83 1.94
CA LEU A 5 -0.58 6.67 2.23
C LEU A 5 0.75 6.77 1.47
N THR A 6 1.85 6.77 2.23
CA THR A 6 3.24 6.74 1.76
C THR A 6 4.01 5.64 2.49
N PRO A 7 5.21 5.24 2.02
CA PRO A 7 6.07 4.33 2.76
C PRO A 7 6.46 4.82 4.16
N ASP A 8 6.42 6.14 4.37
CA ASP A 8 6.70 6.78 5.67
C ASP A 8 5.50 6.72 6.64
N THR A 9 4.33 6.31 6.16
CA THR A 9 3.15 6.12 7.01
C THR A 9 3.38 4.93 7.94
N PHE A 10 2.91 5.02 9.18
CA PHE A 10 3.07 3.93 10.13
C PHE A 10 2.47 2.62 9.62
N LEU A 11 3.21 1.53 9.80
CA LEU A 11 2.87 0.20 9.27
C LEU A 11 1.51 -0.30 9.74
N TRP A 12 1.12 0.00 10.99
CA TRP A 12 -0.19 -0.37 11.54
C TRP A 12 -1.35 0.38 10.88
N ILE A 13 -1.16 1.65 10.48
CA ILE A 13 -2.16 2.43 9.73
C ILE A 13 -2.32 1.82 8.33
N ILE A 14 -1.20 1.50 7.67
CA ILE A 14 -1.22 0.84 6.36
C ILE A 14 -1.95 -0.51 6.45
N LEU A 15 -1.65 -1.33 7.48
CA LEU A 15 -2.31 -2.61 7.71
C LEU A 15 -3.81 -2.45 7.98
N ASP A 16 -4.20 -1.51 8.84
CA ASP A 16 -5.61 -1.24 9.14
C ASP A 16 -6.37 -0.85 7.86
N GLN A 17 -5.83 0.06 7.06
CA GLN A 17 -6.43 0.48 5.79
C GLN A 17 -6.57 -0.70 4.80
N ILE A 18 -5.51 -1.48 4.60
CA ILE A 18 -5.55 -2.63 3.70
C ILE A 18 -6.54 -3.71 4.19
N ASN A 19 -6.63 -3.90 5.51
CA ASN A 19 -7.57 -4.85 6.12
C ASN A 19 -9.03 -4.39 6.02
N ARG A 20 -9.31 -3.10 6.21
CA ARG A 20 -10.67 -2.54 6.06
C ARG A 20 -11.18 -2.66 4.63
N VAL A 21 -10.30 -2.48 3.65
CA VAL A 21 -10.65 -2.61 2.22
C VAL A 21 -10.66 -4.09 1.77
N ASN A 22 -10.15 -5.00 2.60
CA ASN A 22 -10.05 -6.43 2.34
C ASN A 22 -9.40 -6.79 0.99
N VAL A 23 -8.26 -6.15 0.69
CA VAL A 23 -7.49 -6.38 -0.55
C VAL A 23 -6.06 -6.83 -0.26
N ASN A 24 -5.44 -7.49 -1.23
CA ASN A 24 -4.00 -7.81 -1.20
C ASN A 24 -3.14 -6.71 -1.83
N TYR A 25 -3.72 -5.89 -2.71
CA TYR A 25 -3.03 -4.82 -3.42
C TYR A 25 -3.82 -3.53 -3.26
N LEU A 26 -3.20 -2.52 -2.64
CA LEU A 26 -3.79 -1.19 -2.47
C LEU A 26 -3.01 -0.18 -3.31
N PHE A 27 -3.66 0.40 -4.31
CA PHE A 27 -3.08 1.42 -5.18
C PHE A 27 -3.43 2.81 -4.65
N CYS A 28 -2.43 3.68 -4.47
CA CYS A 28 -2.59 5.03 -3.96
C CYS A 28 -1.97 6.07 -4.91
N GLY A 29 -2.78 7.04 -5.34
CA GLY A 29 -2.34 8.12 -6.26
C GLY A 29 -2.11 9.46 -5.59
N ARG A 30 -2.68 9.68 -4.39
CA ARG A 30 -2.61 11.00 -3.73
C ARG A 30 -1.20 11.36 -3.26
N SER A 31 -0.34 10.38 -3.04
CA SER A 31 1.06 10.57 -2.66
C SER A 31 1.90 11.22 -3.75
N ASN A 32 1.50 11.09 -5.04
CA ASN A 32 2.30 11.50 -6.20
C ASN A 32 3.68 10.82 -6.27
N GLN A 33 3.88 9.74 -5.52
CA GLN A 33 5.14 9.01 -5.43
C GLN A 33 5.00 7.64 -6.10
N LEU A 34 6.10 7.18 -6.70
CA LEU A 34 6.23 5.80 -7.20
C LEU A 34 6.92 4.98 -6.12
N PHE A 35 6.23 3.97 -5.59
CA PHE A 35 6.81 3.05 -4.62
C PHE A 35 6.05 1.72 -4.63
N ASP A 36 6.73 0.66 -4.21
CA ASP A 36 6.18 -0.67 -4.01
C ASP A 36 6.55 -1.11 -2.59
N TYR A 37 5.60 -0.94 -1.67
CA TYR A 37 5.79 -1.30 -0.27
C TYR A 37 5.15 -2.67 -0.02
N LYS A 38 6.00 -3.68 0.21
CA LYS A 38 5.56 -5.07 0.42
C LYS A 38 5.51 -5.38 1.91
N LEU A 39 4.34 -5.77 2.38
CA LEU A 39 4.14 -6.33 3.71
C LEU A 39 4.39 -7.84 3.61
N GLN A 40 5.36 -8.33 4.38
CA GLN A 40 5.66 -9.75 4.43
C GLN A 40 4.51 -10.53 5.07
N GLU A 41 4.35 -11.78 4.63
CA GLU A 41 3.49 -12.74 5.30
C GLU A 41 4.00 -12.96 6.72
N ASN A 42 3.11 -12.78 7.70
CA ASN A 42 3.41 -13.08 9.09
C ASN A 42 2.12 -13.33 9.87
N SER A 43 2.22 -14.02 11.00
CA SER A 43 1.08 -14.19 11.91
C SER A 43 1.13 -13.14 13.01
N ILE A 44 0.04 -12.40 13.21
CA ILE A 44 -0.14 -11.53 14.37
C ILE A 44 -0.83 -12.35 15.46
N LYS A 45 -0.14 -12.57 16.58
CA LYS A 45 -0.72 -13.21 17.76
C LYS A 45 -1.19 -12.13 18.73
N SER A 46 -2.50 -12.04 18.91
CA SER A 46 -3.13 -11.21 19.92
C SER A 46 -3.46 -12.07 21.14
N SER A 47 -3.18 -11.56 22.33
CA SER A 47 -3.57 -12.20 23.59
C SER A 47 -4.43 -11.21 24.38
N ILE A 48 -5.66 -11.60 24.66
CA ILE A 48 -6.61 -10.84 25.46
C ILE A 48 -6.75 -11.57 26.80
N ILE A 49 -6.52 -10.87 27.90
CA ILE A 49 -6.82 -11.35 29.24
C ILE A 49 -8.16 -10.73 29.63
N THR A 50 -9.18 -11.55 29.81
CA THR A 50 -10.49 -11.06 30.29
C THR A 50 -10.44 -10.74 31.78
N LEU A 51 -11.40 -9.96 32.27
CA LEU A 51 -11.57 -9.67 33.71
C LEU A 51 -11.71 -10.94 34.56
N ASP A 52 -12.19 -12.03 33.96
CA ASP A 52 -12.29 -13.37 34.57
C ASP A 52 -10.99 -14.18 34.51
N ASN A 53 -9.85 -13.54 34.24
CA ASN A 53 -8.52 -14.16 34.09
C ASN A 53 -8.43 -15.22 32.97
N LYS A 54 -9.34 -15.19 32.00
CA LYS A 54 -9.28 -16.09 30.84
C LYS A 54 -8.34 -15.51 29.79
N SER A 55 -7.31 -16.27 29.41
CA SER A 55 -6.44 -15.92 28.29
C SER A 55 -7.04 -16.42 26.98
N ILE A 56 -7.43 -15.49 26.12
CA ILE A 56 -7.87 -15.77 24.76
C ILE A 56 -6.72 -15.37 23.85
N SER A 57 -6.16 -16.34 23.13
CA SER A 57 -5.15 -16.06 22.10
C SER A 57 -5.79 -16.20 20.73
N GLU A 58 -5.74 -15.12 19.96
CA GLU A 58 -6.16 -15.12 18.56
C GLU A 58 -4.92 -14.98 17.68
N VAL A 59 -4.76 -15.91 16.75
CA VAL A 59 -3.72 -15.84 15.73
C VAL A 59 -4.39 -15.39 14.44
N LYS A 60 -4.03 -14.20 13.95
CA LYS A 60 -4.49 -13.68 12.67
C LYS A 60 -3.36 -13.79 11.66
N GLU A 61 -3.57 -14.62 10.64
CA GLU A 61 -2.66 -14.69 9.51
C GLU A 61 -2.74 -13.43 8.66
N VAL A 62 -1.60 -12.80 8.40
CA VAL A 62 -1.48 -11.69 7.47
C VAL A 62 -0.92 -12.25 6.17
N THR A 63 -1.78 -12.29 5.15
CA THR A 63 -1.38 -12.64 3.78
C THR A 63 -0.47 -11.55 3.19
N LYS A 64 0.30 -11.91 2.15
CA LYS A 64 1.16 -10.96 1.41
C LYS A 64 0.30 -9.79 0.92
N LYS A 65 0.61 -8.60 1.43
CA LYS A 65 -0.09 -7.35 1.10
C LYS A 65 0.88 -6.35 0.48
N ARG A 66 0.40 -5.53 -0.45
CA ARG A 66 1.22 -4.51 -1.13
C ARG A 66 0.51 -3.17 -1.14
N LEU A 67 1.24 -2.12 -0.80
CA LEU A 67 0.84 -0.74 -0.99
C LEU A 67 1.67 -0.15 -2.14
N ILE A 68 0.97 0.31 -3.18
CA ILE A 68 1.57 0.74 -4.44
C ILE A 68 1.28 2.22 -4.66
N GLY A 69 2.34 3.03 -4.76
CA GLY A 69 2.27 4.40 -5.25
C GLY A 69 2.22 4.43 -6.77
N VAL A 70 1.14 4.97 -7.36
CA VAL A 70 0.96 4.99 -8.83
C VAL A 70 1.69 6.14 -9.53
N GLY A 71 2.33 7.03 -8.77
CA GLY A 71 3.00 8.21 -9.31
C GLY A 71 2.02 9.36 -9.57
N ASN A 72 2.36 10.17 -10.57
CA ASN A 72 1.73 11.45 -10.84
C ASN A 72 1.68 11.72 -12.35
N ILE A 73 0.49 12.07 -12.83
CA ILE A 73 0.26 12.58 -14.18
C ILE A 73 -0.15 14.06 -14.06
N GLY A 74 0.66 14.96 -14.62
CA GLY A 74 0.28 16.36 -14.80
C GLY A 74 0.53 17.33 -13.62
N LYS A 75 0.85 16.88 -12.40
CA LYS A 75 1.18 17.82 -11.29
C LYS A 75 2.61 18.40 -11.37
N THR A 76 3.52 17.78 -12.12
CA THR A 76 4.83 18.37 -12.43
C THR A 76 4.89 18.65 -13.92
N ALA A 77 5.13 19.90 -14.30
CA ALA A 77 5.28 20.27 -15.70
C ALA A 77 6.38 19.42 -16.36
N ASN A 78 6.12 18.92 -17.57
CA ASN A 78 7.07 18.18 -18.41
C ASN A 78 7.60 16.86 -17.79
N ARG A 79 7.00 16.38 -16.69
CA ARG A 79 7.36 15.10 -16.05
C ARG A 79 6.10 14.34 -15.67
N THR A 80 6.06 13.06 -16.01
CA THR A 80 4.95 12.18 -15.65
C THR A 80 5.49 10.84 -15.21
N SER A 81 4.91 10.32 -14.15
CA SER A 81 5.19 9.01 -13.59
C SER A 81 3.91 8.18 -13.55
N TYR A 82 3.99 6.95 -14.04
CA TYR A 82 2.89 6.00 -13.98
C TYR A 82 3.38 4.60 -13.69
N THR A 83 2.45 3.74 -13.26
CA THR A 83 2.70 2.35 -12.90
C THR A 83 1.95 1.43 -13.83
N LEU A 84 2.65 0.47 -14.43
CA LEU A 84 2.06 -0.64 -15.17
C LEU A 84 2.00 -1.86 -14.26
N TYR A 85 0.80 -2.40 -14.06
CA TYR A 85 0.57 -3.61 -13.28
C TYR A 85 0.10 -4.74 -14.20
N ASN A 86 0.77 -5.90 -14.12
CA ASN A 86 0.34 -7.11 -14.80
C ASN A 86 -0.36 -8.04 -13.79
N SER A 87 -1.67 -8.23 -13.96
CA SER A 87 -2.49 -9.06 -13.09
C SER A 87 -2.22 -10.56 -13.21
N TYR A 88 -1.63 -11.02 -14.31
CA TYR A 88 -1.35 -12.44 -14.55
C TYR A 88 -0.17 -12.95 -13.70
N ASN A 89 0.85 -12.11 -13.50
CA ASN A 89 2.08 -12.50 -12.80
C ASN A 89 2.47 -11.54 -11.65
N ASN A 90 1.56 -10.63 -11.29
CA ASN A 90 1.73 -9.61 -10.24
C ASN A 90 2.98 -8.72 -10.42
N GLN A 91 3.51 -8.63 -11.65
CA GLN A 91 4.65 -7.78 -11.97
C GLN A 91 4.25 -6.31 -12.03
N LEU A 92 5.15 -5.47 -11.55
CA LEU A 92 4.94 -4.04 -11.44
C LEU A 92 6.11 -3.31 -12.08
N LYS A 93 5.81 -2.39 -13.00
CA LYS A 93 6.82 -1.60 -13.72
C LYS A 93 6.52 -0.13 -13.54
N PHE A 94 7.48 0.59 -12.97
CA PHE A 94 7.44 2.04 -12.87
C PHE A 94 7.99 2.67 -14.14
N ARG A 95 7.28 3.66 -14.66
CA ARG A 95 7.71 4.44 -15.81
C ARG A 95 7.71 5.91 -15.44
N LYS A 96 8.76 6.60 -15.88
CA LYS A 96 8.90 8.05 -15.81
C LYS A 96 9.14 8.53 -17.24
N ILE A 97 8.31 9.44 -17.71
CA ILE A 97 8.43 10.06 -19.02
C ILE A 97 8.59 11.56 -18.80
N ASN A 98 9.59 12.13 -19.46
CA ASN A 98 9.68 13.57 -19.63
C ASN A 98 9.14 13.88 -21.02
N TYR A 99 8.15 14.76 -21.10
CA TYR A 99 7.64 15.27 -22.37
C TYR A 99 8.00 16.74 -22.45
N GLN A 100 8.47 17.18 -23.62
CA GLN A 100 8.59 18.60 -23.89
C GLN A 100 7.21 19.08 -24.34
N ASN A 101 6.65 20.06 -23.62
CA ASN A 101 5.59 20.86 -24.23
C ASN A 101 6.23 21.63 -25.37
N CYS A 102 6.04 21.17 -26.60
CA CYS A 102 6.22 22.02 -27.77
C CYS A 102 5.21 23.15 -27.64
N ARG A 103 5.70 24.33 -27.27
CA ARG A 103 4.99 25.60 -27.44
C ARG A 103 5.47 26.23 -28.73
#